data_AF-A0A2B4S1J1-F1
#
_entry.id   AF-A0A2B4S1J1-F1
#
_cell.length_a   1.000
_cell.length_b   1.000
_cell.length_c   1.000
_cell.angle_alpha   90.00
_cell.angle_beta   90.00
_cell.angle_gamma   90.00
#
_symmetry.space_group_name_H-M   'P 1'
#
loop_
_entity.id
_entity.type
_entity.pdbx_description
1 polymer ?
#
loop_
_entity_poly.entity_id
_entity_poly.type
_entity_poly.pdbx_seq_one_letter_code
_entity_poly.pdbx_strand_id
1 'polypeptide(L)'
;MAEQNPRFNRILDQIRDKLRSENIKLWLSPYTVSNDQPGIYPEELINQYSEALNVSPEEIFEALEQLRIHAVTKLQTEQRFARSGIATIKVHLTGNITQGINNRLQIQTGLHVTGAEFRRSLKKETGLDADKMKLICKGHVVSDDLTLENQNLKNNSQIMVLLLSKSSVEMEDRQKEENETRENVSRTRQAAEALSNRQDNFEDDRFFLEISDQEGRPIKLPDNERKALALALTLHEKGRSVLEKRNFPEALLLLLEAEKEFSHCRAQILTAVDNYGILCLDIVWCYFWLKSIVDLPNAEEKLKKCKECFERSYGQNLERLTVVRGGSGGELALFVRLYVLEAVCAYHKGDIFGTAKCLDKAEDLQSKLHINKDQLNQMLMMGFTESEARLGLIACQGDTTLAIDYITKRRQEKKERRQKEVEERKKKRLERKLGKTGTGEWVNVDSYKFLVEMGFSSCMATQALKEANNDINNALQALQDHPDLLDIPDIRSRSSFSESVISDEQVVQVLSMGFPVESSKEALKRCFGDVQQAINMLLSCEGILPSLSPQAVQGNCTKSEDEEDPDVEEAVNELAPVLANEDDESYLNMSLEEETSIIAEYRTMLLSAGYDSRSDSFKS
;
A
#
# COMPACT_ATOMS: atom_id res chain seq x y z
N MET A 1 3.77 -51.90 -8.96
CA MET A 1 3.38 -52.55 -10.23
C MET A 1 2.54 -51.57 -11.03
N ALA A 2 3.03 -51.27 -12.24
CA ALA A 2 2.40 -50.68 -13.42
C ALA A 2 1.20 -49.74 -13.26
N GLU A 3 1.28 -48.57 -13.88
CA GLU A 3 0.13 -47.94 -14.51
C GLU A 3 -0.57 -49.01 -15.36
N GLN A 4 -1.72 -49.49 -14.85
CA GLN A 4 -2.46 -50.55 -15.52
C GLN A 4 -2.89 -50.04 -16.90
N ASN A 5 -2.41 -50.71 -17.94
CA ASN A 5 -2.70 -50.45 -19.33
C ASN A 5 -4.23 -50.21 -19.49
N PRO A 6 -4.70 -49.07 -20.00
CA PRO A 6 -6.13 -48.74 -20.03
C PRO A 6 -6.96 -49.78 -20.79
N ARG A 7 -6.33 -50.49 -21.73
CA ARG A 7 -6.90 -51.66 -22.41
C ARG A 7 -7.19 -52.81 -21.45
N PHE A 8 -6.26 -53.13 -20.55
CA PHE A 8 -6.40 -54.21 -19.58
C PHE A 8 -7.48 -53.91 -18.52
N ASN A 9 -7.62 -52.64 -18.11
CA ASN A 9 -8.70 -52.24 -17.20
C ASN A 9 -10.10 -52.40 -17.84
N ARG A 10 -10.24 -52.12 -19.14
CA ARG A 10 -11.49 -52.40 -19.87
C ARG A 10 -11.80 -53.90 -19.92
N ILE A 11 -10.78 -54.73 -20.11
CA ILE A 11 -10.90 -56.19 -20.09
C ILE A 11 -11.36 -56.67 -18.69
N LEU A 12 -10.77 -56.14 -17.61
CA LEU A 12 -11.18 -56.44 -16.24
C LEU A 12 -12.66 -56.10 -15.96
N ASP A 13 -13.14 -54.96 -16.44
CA ASP A 13 -14.53 -54.55 -16.24
C ASP A 13 -15.51 -55.42 -17.05
N GLN A 14 -15.19 -55.74 -18.31
CA GLN A 14 -15.99 -56.64 -19.14
C GLN A 14 -16.08 -58.05 -18.57
N ILE A 15 -14.96 -58.60 -18.07
CA ILE A 15 -14.93 -59.90 -17.39
C ILE A 15 -15.74 -59.83 -16.08
N ARG A 16 -15.63 -58.74 -15.31
CA ARG A 16 -16.39 -58.55 -14.08
C ARG A 16 -17.90 -58.55 -14.34
N ASP A 17 -18.37 -57.93 -15.42
CA ASP A 17 -19.79 -57.90 -15.78
C ASP A 17 -20.30 -59.29 -16.20
N LYS A 18 -19.50 -60.06 -16.95
CA LYS A 18 -19.82 -61.46 -17.28
C LYS A 18 -19.89 -62.35 -16.04
N LEU A 19 -18.90 -62.28 -15.16
CA LEU A 19 -18.89 -63.01 -13.89
C LEU A 19 -20.12 -62.69 -13.03
N ARG A 20 -20.59 -61.43 -13.04
CA ARG A 20 -21.82 -61.02 -12.36
C ARG A 20 -23.07 -61.61 -13.02
N SER A 21 -23.14 -61.58 -14.35
CA SER A 21 -24.29 -62.13 -15.09
C SER A 21 -24.44 -63.64 -14.89
N GLU A 22 -23.32 -64.35 -14.73
CA GLU A 22 -23.26 -65.80 -14.51
C GLU A 22 -23.23 -66.19 -13.01
N ASN A 23 -23.31 -65.21 -12.10
CA ASN A 23 -23.24 -65.39 -10.64
C ASN A 23 -22.00 -66.16 -10.14
N ILE A 24 -20.87 -66.04 -10.83
CA ILE A 24 -19.62 -66.73 -10.49
C ILE A 24 -18.88 -65.97 -9.39
N LYS A 25 -18.62 -66.65 -8.27
CA LYS A 25 -17.93 -66.10 -7.09
C LYS A 25 -16.53 -66.68 -6.99
N LEU A 26 -15.54 -65.90 -7.43
CA LEU A 26 -14.12 -66.33 -7.49
C LEU A 26 -13.48 -66.65 -6.12
N TRP A 27 -14.11 -66.22 -5.02
CA TRP A 27 -13.63 -66.48 -3.66
C TRP A 27 -14.15 -67.79 -3.04
N LEU A 28 -14.92 -68.59 -3.80
CA LEU A 28 -15.40 -69.91 -3.39
C LEU A 28 -14.62 -71.00 -4.14
N SER A 29 -14.55 -72.21 -3.58
CA SER A 29 -14.03 -73.39 -4.27
C SER A 29 -14.84 -73.63 -5.55
N PRO A 30 -14.23 -73.94 -6.72
CA PRO A 30 -12.87 -74.43 -6.98
C PRO A 30 -11.80 -73.37 -7.25
N TYR A 31 -12.15 -72.08 -7.26
CA TYR A 31 -11.27 -70.97 -7.68
C TYR A 31 -10.30 -70.49 -6.59
N THR A 32 -10.68 -70.64 -5.32
CA THR A 32 -9.82 -70.34 -4.17
C THR A 32 -9.75 -71.55 -3.24
N VAL A 33 -8.54 -72.02 -2.93
CA VAL A 33 -8.30 -73.14 -2.00
C VAL A 33 -8.23 -72.61 -0.55
N SER A 34 -8.43 -73.47 0.46
CA SER A 34 -8.53 -73.15 1.90
C SER A 34 -7.43 -72.29 2.54
N ASN A 35 -6.37 -71.92 1.80
CA ASN A 35 -5.27 -71.03 2.20
C ASN A 35 -5.16 -69.76 1.32
N ASP A 36 -6.26 -69.30 0.70
CA ASP A 36 -6.29 -68.12 -0.20
C ASP A 36 -5.41 -68.25 -1.47
N GLN A 37 -4.90 -69.45 -1.73
CA GLN A 37 -4.10 -69.79 -2.90
C GLN A 37 -4.96 -69.93 -4.17
N PRO A 38 -4.38 -69.66 -5.36
CA PRO A 38 -5.09 -69.84 -6.61
C PRO A 38 -5.52 -71.30 -6.76
N GLY A 39 -6.83 -71.50 -6.98
CA GLY A 39 -7.39 -72.79 -7.35
C GLY A 39 -7.30 -73.02 -8.86
N ILE A 40 -8.06 -73.99 -9.36
CA ILE A 40 -8.08 -74.32 -10.79
C ILE A 40 -9.17 -73.48 -11.46
N TYR A 41 -8.78 -72.70 -12.46
CA TYR A 41 -9.71 -72.06 -13.38
C TYR A 41 -10.08 -73.06 -14.48
N PRO A 42 -11.36 -73.41 -14.66
CA PRO A 42 -11.77 -74.28 -15.76
C PRO A 42 -11.35 -73.68 -17.10
N GLU A 43 -10.62 -74.44 -17.93
CA GLU A 43 -10.16 -74.01 -19.26
C GLU A 43 -11.34 -73.60 -20.16
N GLU A 44 -12.49 -74.25 -19.98
CA GLU A 44 -13.74 -73.91 -20.67
C GLU A 44 -14.18 -72.46 -20.42
N LEU A 45 -14.01 -71.95 -19.20
CA LEU A 45 -14.41 -70.58 -18.83
C LEU A 45 -13.46 -69.54 -19.43
N ILE A 46 -12.16 -69.84 -19.46
CA ILE A 46 -11.14 -68.98 -20.09
C ILE A 46 -11.38 -68.91 -21.60
N ASN A 47 -11.65 -70.06 -22.23
CA ASN A 47 -11.91 -70.13 -23.67
C ASN A 47 -13.23 -69.45 -24.05
N GLN A 48 -14.30 -69.63 -23.27
CA GLN A 48 -15.58 -68.92 -23.48
C GLN A 48 -15.43 -67.40 -23.37
N TYR A 49 -14.67 -66.91 -22.39
CA TYR A 49 -14.42 -65.48 -22.24
C TYR A 49 -13.46 -64.95 -23.31
N SER A 50 -12.54 -65.79 -23.81
CA SER A 50 -11.60 -65.47 -24.90
C SER A 50 -12.33 -65.27 -26.21
N GLU A 51 -13.20 -66.20 -26.58
CA GLU A 51 -14.04 -66.10 -27.78
C GLU A 51 -15.02 -64.92 -27.69
N ALA A 52 -15.65 -64.73 -26.53
CA ALA A 52 -16.69 -63.73 -26.39
C ALA A 52 -16.18 -62.31 -26.10
N LEU A 53 -14.87 -62.11 -25.88
CA LEU A 53 -14.24 -60.78 -25.74
C LEU A 53 -13.19 -60.51 -26.82
N ASN A 54 -12.83 -61.49 -27.66
CA ASN A 54 -11.72 -61.42 -28.63
C ASN A 54 -10.38 -61.03 -27.97
N VAL A 55 -10.08 -61.64 -26.83
CA VAL A 55 -8.87 -61.40 -26.02
C VAL A 55 -8.12 -62.71 -25.84
N SER A 56 -6.78 -62.67 -25.73
CA SER A 56 -5.98 -63.89 -25.56
C SER A 56 -6.34 -64.63 -24.26
N PRO A 57 -6.27 -65.97 -24.22
CA PRO A 57 -6.59 -66.76 -23.03
C PRO A 57 -5.64 -66.43 -21.87
N GLU A 58 -4.39 -66.04 -22.16
CA GLU A 58 -3.40 -65.59 -21.17
C GLU A 58 -3.80 -64.28 -20.47
N GLU A 59 -4.26 -63.28 -21.23
CA GLU A 59 -4.72 -62.00 -20.67
C GLU A 59 -5.99 -62.18 -19.81
N ILE A 60 -6.86 -63.13 -20.17
CA ILE A 60 -8.06 -63.46 -19.39
C ILE A 60 -7.72 -64.18 -18.11
N PHE A 61 -6.79 -65.12 -18.15
CA PHE A 61 -6.28 -65.79 -16.95
C PHE A 61 -5.69 -64.76 -15.98
N GLU A 62 -4.86 -63.84 -16.47
CA GLU A 62 -4.28 -62.77 -15.67
C GLU A 62 -5.37 -61.87 -15.07
N ALA A 63 -6.38 -61.51 -15.86
CA ALA A 63 -7.51 -60.71 -15.40
C ALA A 63 -8.36 -61.41 -14.33
N LEU A 64 -8.63 -62.71 -14.49
CA LEU A 64 -9.36 -63.52 -13.50
C LEU A 64 -8.59 -63.63 -12.18
N GLU A 65 -7.27 -63.83 -12.25
CA GLU A 65 -6.42 -63.90 -11.06
C GLU A 65 -6.37 -62.56 -10.32
N GLN A 66 -6.27 -61.43 -11.04
CA GLN A 66 -6.36 -60.11 -10.43
C GLN A 66 -7.73 -59.85 -9.76
N LEU A 67 -8.82 -60.28 -10.40
CA LEU A 67 -10.17 -60.18 -9.82
C LEU A 67 -10.34 -61.07 -8.59
N ARG A 68 -9.76 -62.28 -8.59
CA ARG A 68 -9.75 -63.19 -7.43
C ARG A 68 -8.99 -62.59 -6.27
N ILE A 69 -7.76 -62.11 -6.50
CA ILE A 69 -6.93 -61.44 -5.47
C ILE A 69 -7.70 -60.25 -4.88
N HIS A 70 -8.36 -59.45 -5.72
CA HIS A 70 -9.18 -58.33 -5.25
C HIS A 70 -10.39 -58.77 -4.40
N ALA A 71 -11.07 -59.86 -4.79
CA ALA A 71 -12.22 -60.38 -4.06
C ALA A 71 -11.84 -61.00 -2.71
N VAL A 72 -10.75 -61.77 -2.66
CA VAL A 72 -10.23 -62.39 -1.43
C VAL A 72 -9.73 -61.32 -0.47
N THR A 73 -8.94 -60.35 -0.94
CA THR A 73 -8.49 -59.24 -0.10
C THR A 73 -9.66 -58.42 0.45
N LYS A 74 -10.70 -58.16 -0.35
CA LYS A 74 -11.93 -57.51 0.12
C LYS A 74 -12.61 -58.32 1.22
N LEU A 75 -12.77 -59.62 1.06
CA LEU A 75 -13.38 -60.48 2.08
C LEU A 75 -12.57 -60.51 3.38
N GLN A 76 -11.24 -60.57 3.29
CA GLN A 76 -10.37 -60.50 4.47
C GLN A 76 -10.56 -59.17 5.22
N THR A 77 -10.67 -58.04 4.51
CA THR A 77 -10.92 -56.74 5.16
C THR A 77 -12.29 -56.67 5.82
N GLU A 78 -13.32 -57.27 5.23
CA GLU A 78 -14.67 -57.33 5.79
C GLU A 78 -14.74 -58.24 7.02
N GLN A 79 -14.11 -59.42 6.97
CA GLN A 79 -14.01 -60.32 8.11
C GLN A 79 -13.21 -59.72 9.27
N ARG A 80 -12.12 -59.00 8.99
CA ARG A 80 -11.35 -58.28 10.02
C ARG A 80 -12.15 -57.16 10.65
N PHE A 81 -12.88 -56.39 9.86
CA PHE A 81 -13.77 -55.36 10.39
C PHE A 81 -14.85 -55.96 11.29
N ALA A 82 -15.48 -57.07 10.88
CA ALA A 82 -16.50 -57.76 11.68
C ALA A 82 -15.95 -58.36 12.99
N ARG A 83 -14.68 -58.80 13.01
CA ARG A 83 -14.05 -59.41 14.20
C ARG A 83 -13.41 -58.41 15.16
N SER A 84 -12.87 -57.30 14.66
CA SER A 84 -12.01 -56.39 15.44
C SER A 84 -12.48 -54.93 15.47
N GLY A 85 -13.46 -54.55 14.64
CA GLY A 85 -13.93 -53.17 14.52
C GLY A 85 -12.95 -52.22 13.81
N ILE A 86 -11.80 -52.72 13.32
CA ILE A 86 -10.79 -51.91 12.63
C ILE A 86 -11.13 -51.83 11.15
N ALA A 87 -11.32 -50.62 10.64
CA ALA A 87 -11.58 -50.36 9.22
C ALA A 87 -10.28 -50.23 8.42
N THR A 88 -10.32 -50.72 7.18
CA THR A 88 -9.23 -50.52 6.21
C THR A 88 -9.63 -49.38 5.27
N ILE A 89 -8.85 -48.29 5.28
CA ILE A 89 -9.07 -47.11 4.44
C ILE A 89 -8.04 -47.11 3.31
N LYS A 90 -8.50 -46.97 2.07
CA LYS A 90 -7.63 -46.85 0.90
C LYS A 90 -7.28 -45.39 0.70
N VAL A 91 -6.00 -45.06 0.78
CA VAL A 91 -5.51 -43.68 0.68
C VAL A 91 -4.77 -43.50 -0.63
N HIS A 92 -5.11 -42.43 -1.34
CA HIS A 92 -4.41 -42.00 -2.54
C HIS A 92 -3.71 -40.66 -2.28
N LEU A 93 -2.38 -40.67 -2.28
CA LEU A 93 -1.58 -39.46 -2.14
C LEU A 93 -1.43 -38.78 -3.51
N THR A 94 -1.61 -37.47 -3.54
CA THR A 94 -1.39 -36.62 -4.73
C THR A 94 -0.77 -35.28 -4.33
N GLY A 95 -0.02 -34.63 -5.23
CA GLY A 95 0.70 -33.38 -4.98
C GLY A 95 2.23 -33.52 -4.99
N ASN A 96 2.92 -32.67 -4.21
CA ASN A 96 4.40 -32.62 -4.13
C ASN A 96 5.00 -33.78 -3.33
N ILE A 97 4.78 -35.01 -3.77
CA ILE A 97 5.25 -36.23 -3.10
C ILE A 97 6.76 -36.39 -3.36
N THR A 98 7.53 -36.69 -2.32
CA THR A 98 8.96 -37.03 -2.46
C THR A 98 9.12 -38.31 -3.27
N GLN A 99 10.08 -38.32 -4.20
CA GLN A 99 10.37 -39.48 -5.04
C GLN A 99 10.69 -40.70 -4.18
N GLY A 100 9.86 -41.75 -4.27
CA GLY A 100 10.02 -43.01 -3.53
C GLY A 100 8.85 -43.42 -2.63
N ILE A 101 7.87 -42.54 -2.37
CA ILE A 101 6.66 -42.90 -1.60
C ILE A 101 5.60 -43.53 -2.51
N ASN A 102 4.96 -44.61 -2.04
CA ASN A 102 3.84 -45.23 -2.76
C ASN A 102 2.60 -44.32 -2.74
N ASN A 103 2.13 -43.90 -3.92
CA ASN A 103 0.96 -43.03 -4.07
C ASN A 103 -0.38 -43.69 -3.70
N ARG A 104 -0.38 -45.00 -3.44
CA ARG A 104 -1.55 -45.77 -3.00
C ARG A 104 -1.16 -46.62 -1.82
N LEU A 105 -1.86 -46.44 -0.70
CA LEU A 105 -1.59 -47.12 0.55
C LEU A 105 -2.89 -47.51 1.26
N GLN A 106 -2.82 -48.50 2.14
CA GLN A 106 -3.96 -48.99 2.91
C GLN A 106 -3.65 -48.78 4.40
N ILE A 107 -4.43 -47.93 5.07
CA ILE A 107 -4.27 -47.65 6.49
C ILE A 107 -5.38 -48.34 7.27
N GLN A 108 -4.97 -48.97 8.36
CA GLN A 108 -5.87 -49.61 9.31
C GLN A 108 -6.15 -48.63 10.45
N THR A 109 -7.41 -48.26 10.64
CA THR A 109 -7.81 -47.32 11.70
C THR A 109 -9.23 -47.60 12.17
N GLY A 110 -9.54 -47.22 13.42
CA GLY A 110 -10.90 -47.24 13.92
C GLY A 110 -11.72 -46.11 13.30
N LEU A 111 -13.01 -46.34 13.03
CA LEU A 111 -13.87 -45.28 12.48
C LEU A 111 -14.23 -44.21 13.54
N HIS A 112 -14.12 -44.54 14.83
CA HIS A 112 -14.32 -43.63 15.97
C HIS A 112 -13.22 -42.56 16.12
N VAL A 113 -12.13 -42.66 15.37
CA VAL A 113 -10.98 -41.76 15.42
C VAL A 113 -11.35 -40.41 14.78
N THR A 114 -10.71 -39.31 15.23
CA THR A 114 -10.92 -37.96 14.66
C THR A 114 -10.12 -37.75 13.36
N GLY A 115 -10.51 -36.76 12.55
CA GLY A 115 -9.75 -36.37 11.35
C GLY A 115 -8.29 -36.00 11.66
N ALA A 116 -8.05 -35.30 12.78
CA ALA A 116 -6.71 -34.95 13.25
C ALA A 116 -5.86 -36.19 13.58
N GLU A 117 -6.42 -37.16 14.28
CA GLU A 117 -5.73 -38.41 14.63
C GLU A 117 -5.45 -39.29 13.41
N PHE A 118 -6.35 -39.27 12.41
CA PHE A 118 -6.12 -39.94 11.14
C PHE A 118 -4.96 -39.32 10.36
N ARG A 119 -4.84 -37.98 10.33
CA ARG A 119 -3.65 -37.30 9.76
C ARG A 119 -2.36 -37.65 10.50
N ARG A 120 -2.40 -37.79 11.83
CA ARG A 120 -1.22 -38.27 12.59
C ARG A 120 -0.86 -39.72 12.24
N SER A 121 -1.85 -40.56 11.97
CA SER A 121 -1.63 -41.95 11.54
C SER A 121 -1.02 -42.00 10.14
N LEU A 122 -1.48 -41.14 9.23
CA LEU A 122 -0.88 -40.92 7.92
C LEU A 122 0.57 -40.44 8.00
N LYS A 123 0.87 -39.49 8.90
CA LYS A 123 2.24 -39.02 9.16
C LYS A 123 3.17 -40.14 9.62
N LYS A 124 2.70 -41.02 10.51
CA LYS A 124 3.49 -42.18 10.97
C LYS A 124 3.84 -43.16 9.83
N GLU A 125 2.90 -43.42 8.94
CA GLU A 125 3.05 -44.37 7.83
C GLU A 125 3.80 -43.79 6.63
N THR A 126 3.64 -42.50 6.35
CA THR A 126 4.19 -41.86 5.14
C THR A 126 5.41 -40.99 5.41
N GLY A 127 5.67 -40.61 6.66
CA GLY A 127 6.72 -39.65 7.04
C GLY A 127 6.44 -38.21 6.60
N LEU A 128 5.29 -37.95 5.96
CA LEU A 128 4.91 -36.63 5.45
C LEU A 128 4.23 -35.79 6.55
N ASP A 129 4.34 -34.48 6.44
CA ASP A 129 3.86 -33.59 7.49
C ASP A 129 2.33 -33.49 7.52
N ALA A 130 1.74 -33.69 8.71
CA ALA A 130 0.29 -33.79 8.89
C ALA A 130 -0.42 -32.46 8.59
N ASP A 131 0.24 -31.33 8.86
CA ASP A 131 -0.34 -29.99 8.72
C ASP A 131 -0.39 -29.53 7.26
N LYS A 132 0.32 -30.23 6.37
CA LYS A 132 0.32 -30.01 4.92
C LYS A 132 -0.63 -30.97 4.19
N MET A 133 -1.32 -31.86 4.91
CA MET A 133 -2.24 -32.84 4.34
C MET A 133 -3.67 -32.33 4.35
N LYS A 134 -4.24 -32.17 3.15
CA LYS A 134 -5.68 -31.94 2.98
C LYS A 134 -6.37 -33.25 2.58
N LEU A 135 -7.21 -33.76 3.46
CA LEU A 135 -7.95 -35.00 3.28
C LEU A 135 -9.25 -34.74 2.53
N ILE A 136 -9.52 -35.47 1.45
CA ILE A 136 -10.72 -35.32 0.62
C ILE A 136 -11.35 -36.70 0.42
N CYS A 137 -12.62 -36.84 0.81
CA CYS A 137 -13.41 -38.04 0.61
C CYS A 137 -14.71 -37.70 -0.11
N LYS A 138 -14.98 -38.37 -1.24
CA LYS A 138 -16.21 -38.20 -2.05
C LYS A 138 -16.58 -36.73 -2.36
N GLY A 139 -15.57 -35.90 -2.61
CA GLY A 139 -15.76 -34.46 -2.91
C GLY A 139 -15.85 -33.53 -1.70
N HIS A 140 -15.84 -34.07 -0.47
CA HIS A 140 -15.84 -33.27 0.77
C HIS A 140 -14.47 -33.31 1.46
N VAL A 141 -14.06 -32.17 2.03
CA VAL A 141 -12.84 -32.07 2.84
C VAL A 141 -13.14 -32.64 4.23
N VAL A 142 -12.31 -33.57 4.70
CA VAL A 142 -12.46 -34.17 6.02
C VAL A 142 -12.02 -33.13 7.06
N SER A 143 -12.92 -32.83 8.00
CA SER A 143 -12.69 -31.90 9.11
C SER A 143 -11.95 -32.58 10.25
N ASP A 144 -11.18 -31.81 11.01
CA ASP A 144 -10.29 -32.32 12.04
C ASP A 144 -10.99 -32.69 13.34
N ASP A 145 -12.07 -31.96 13.68
CA ASP A 145 -12.78 -32.06 14.95
C ASP A 145 -13.83 -33.17 14.98
N LEU A 146 -14.25 -33.67 13.82
CA LEU A 146 -15.29 -34.67 13.67
C LEU A 146 -14.70 -36.08 13.54
N THR A 147 -15.40 -37.09 14.07
CA THR A 147 -15.03 -38.50 13.88
C THR A 147 -15.20 -38.92 12.42
N LEU A 148 -14.42 -39.91 11.98
CA LEU A 148 -14.52 -40.42 10.61
C LEU A 148 -15.93 -40.98 10.31
N GLU A 149 -16.60 -41.61 11.28
CA GLU A 149 -17.99 -42.09 11.18
C GLU A 149 -18.97 -40.96 10.86
N ASN A 150 -18.89 -39.85 11.59
CA ASN A 150 -19.78 -38.70 11.41
C ASN A 150 -19.59 -38.01 10.05
N GLN A 151 -18.45 -38.24 9.40
CA GLN A 151 -18.10 -37.72 8.09
C GLN A 151 -18.38 -38.73 6.96
N ASN A 152 -19.21 -39.74 7.22
CA ASN A 152 -19.64 -40.77 6.25
C ASN A 152 -18.51 -41.68 5.72
N LEU A 153 -17.41 -41.83 6.46
CA LEU A 153 -16.38 -42.81 6.13
C LEU A 153 -16.80 -44.20 6.60
N LYS A 154 -16.78 -45.16 5.67
CA LYS A 154 -17.07 -46.58 5.89
C LYS A 154 -15.82 -47.43 5.69
N ASN A 155 -15.85 -48.69 6.12
CA ASN A 155 -14.81 -49.66 5.77
C ASN A 155 -14.61 -49.71 4.23
N ASN A 156 -13.35 -49.81 3.78
CA ASN A 156 -12.94 -49.77 2.38
C ASN A 156 -13.20 -48.45 1.63
N SER A 157 -13.43 -47.33 2.34
CA SER A 157 -13.55 -46.01 1.70
C SER A 157 -12.23 -45.54 1.07
N GLN A 158 -12.35 -44.73 0.02
CA GLN A 158 -11.22 -44.09 -0.65
C GLN A 158 -11.08 -42.64 -0.19
N ILE A 159 -9.90 -42.28 0.31
CA ILE A 159 -9.56 -40.90 0.69
C ILE A 159 -8.41 -40.43 -0.18
N MET A 160 -8.59 -39.28 -0.82
CA MET A 160 -7.52 -38.57 -1.51
C MET A 160 -6.84 -37.63 -0.52
N VAL A 161 -5.52 -37.66 -0.46
CA VAL A 161 -4.72 -36.79 0.40
C VAL A 161 -3.88 -35.91 -0.50
N LEU A 162 -4.24 -34.63 -0.53
CA LEU A 162 -3.52 -33.61 -1.27
C LEU A 162 -2.44 -33.02 -0.35
N LEU A 163 -1.18 -33.17 -0.74
CA LEU A 163 -0.06 -32.56 -0.04
C LEU A 163 0.16 -31.15 -0.57
N LEU A 164 -0.04 -30.15 0.29
CA LEU A 164 0.14 -28.74 0.00
C LEU A 164 1.60 -28.32 0.27
N SER A 165 2.08 -27.30 -0.44
CA SER A 165 3.41 -26.72 -0.20
C SER A 165 3.53 -26.00 1.15
N LYS A 166 2.41 -25.47 1.65
CA LYS A 166 2.25 -24.69 2.88
C LYS A 166 1.15 -25.30 3.74
N SER A 167 1.22 -25.11 5.06
CA SER A 167 0.16 -25.56 5.98
C SER A 167 -1.11 -24.72 5.82
N SER A 168 -2.25 -25.20 6.32
CA SER A 168 -3.49 -24.41 6.31
C SER A 168 -3.38 -23.13 7.13
N VAL A 169 -2.65 -23.18 8.25
CA VAL A 169 -2.41 -22.03 9.14
C VAL A 169 -1.56 -20.96 8.45
N GLU A 170 -0.48 -21.35 7.79
CA GLU A 170 0.38 -20.42 7.04
C GLU A 170 -0.35 -19.73 5.87
N MET A 171 -1.39 -20.36 5.32
CA MET A 171 -2.21 -19.78 4.27
C MET A 171 -3.19 -18.75 4.84
N GLU A 172 -3.80 -19.02 5.99
CA GLU A 172 -4.69 -18.08 6.68
C GLU A 172 -3.93 -16.85 7.17
N ASP A 173 -2.74 -17.02 7.73
CA ASP A 173 -1.93 -15.90 8.22
C ASP A 173 -1.46 -15.00 7.06
N ARG A 174 -0.99 -15.58 5.96
CA ARG A 174 -0.67 -14.79 4.74
C ARG A 174 -1.88 -14.05 4.20
N GLN A 175 -3.06 -14.68 4.22
CA GLN A 175 -4.27 -14.05 3.71
C GLN A 175 -4.73 -12.89 4.61
N LYS A 176 -4.48 -12.97 5.92
CA LYS A 176 -4.69 -11.84 6.83
C LYS A 176 -3.71 -10.71 6.54
N GLU A 177 -2.41 -11.01 6.40
CA GLU A 177 -1.39 -10.02 6.05
C GLU A 177 -1.70 -9.33 4.69
N GLU A 178 -2.14 -10.10 3.69
CA GLU A 178 -2.56 -9.57 2.38
C GLU A 178 -3.81 -8.68 2.48
N ASN A 179 -4.75 -9.00 3.37
CA ASN A 179 -5.93 -8.17 3.59
C ASN A 179 -5.58 -6.87 4.35
N GLU A 180 -4.74 -6.96 5.39
CA GLU A 180 -4.27 -5.81 6.16
C GLU A 180 -3.50 -4.82 5.28
N THR A 181 -2.57 -5.32 4.46
CA THR A 181 -1.82 -4.49 3.51
C THR A 181 -2.75 -3.80 2.51
N ARG A 182 -3.77 -4.49 2.00
CA ARG A 182 -4.76 -3.91 1.08
C ARG A 182 -5.61 -2.83 1.74
N GLU A 183 -5.98 -3.03 3.00
CA GLU A 183 -6.73 -2.05 3.78
C GLU A 183 -5.90 -0.78 4.04
N ASN A 184 -4.64 -0.94 4.44
CA ASN A 184 -3.70 0.18 4.64
C ASN A 184 -3.49 1.00 3.37
N VAL A 185 -3.35 0.33 2.22
CA VAL A 185 -3.23 1.00 0.91
C VAL A 185 -4.50 1.79 0.58
N SER A 186 -5.68 1.17 0.77
CA SER A 186 -6.96 1.85 0.55
C SER A 186 -7.14 3.08 1.45
N ARG A 187 -6.79 2.95 2.73
CA ARG A 187 -6.86 4.06 3.70
C ARG A 187 -5.92 5.20 3.31
N THR A 188 -4.69 4.87 2.92
CA THR A 188 -3.69 5.84 2.45
C THR A 188 -4.18 6.57 1.21
N ARG A 189 -4.78 5.85 0.26
CA ARG A 189 -5.34 6.43 -0.96
C ARG A 189 -6.47 7.40 -0.66
N GLN A 190 -7.41 7.03 0.21
CA GLN A 190 -8.51 7.91 0.61
C GLN A 190 -7.99 9.19 1.27
N ALA A 191 -6.98 9.09 2.14
CA ALA A 191 -6.35 10.25 2.75
C ALA A 191 -5.66 11.16 1.72
N ALA A 192 -4.93 10.56 0.78
CA ALA A 192 -4.27 11.29 -0.30
C ALA A 192 -5.28 11.97 -1.25
N GLU A 193 -6.42 11.31 -1.50
CA GLU A 193 -7.52 11.86 -2.30
C GLU A 193 -8.19 13.04 -1.59
N ALA A 194 -8.48 12.91 -0.29
CA ALA A 194 -8.99 14.01 0.54
C ALA A 194 -8.04 15.22 0.50
N LEU A 195 -6.73 15.00 0.70
CA LEU A 195 -5.72 16.05 0.60
C LEU A 195 -5.67 16.72 -0.78
N SER A 196 -5.84 15.95 -1.87
CA SER A 196 -5.84 16.50 -3.23
C SER A 196 -7.11 17.33 -3.53
N ASN A 197 -8.23 16.94 -2.92
CA ASN A 197 -9.54 17.57 -3.09
C ASN A 197 -9.70 18.85 -2.27
N ARG A 198 -8.96 18.99 -1.16
CA ARG A 198 -8.89 20.23 -0.38
C ARG A 198 -8.42 21.37 -1.30
N GLN A 199 -9.39 22.18 -1.70
CA GLN A 199 -9.15 23.42 -2.43
C GLN A 199 -8.79 24.53 -1.45
N ASP A 200 -8.48 25.72 -1.95
CA ASP A 200 -8.40 26.98 -1.21
C ASP A 200 -9.79 27.38 -0.62
N ASN A 201 -10.45 26.45 0.08
CA ASN A 201 -11.76 26.62 0.70
C ASN A 201 -11.58 27.13 2.13
N PHE A 202 -12.50 28.01 2.51
CA PHE A 202 -12.38 29.01 3.58
C PHE A 202 -12.37 28.48 5.02
N GLU A 203 -12.51 27.18 5.25
CA GLU A 203 -12.83 26.63 6.58
C GLU A 203 -11.75 25.72 7.17
N ASP A 204 -10.94 25.00 6.37
CA ASP A 204 -9.95 24.05 6.90
C ASP A 204 -8.50 24.36 6.46
N ASP A 205 -7.79 25.09 7.32
CA ASP A 205 -6.42 25.59 7.10
C ASP A 205 -5.32 24.53 7.39
N ARG A 206 -5.70 23.31 7.77
CA ARG A 206 -4.80 22.36 8.45
C ARG A 206 -3.82 21.66 7.51
N PHE A 207 -4.19 21.33 6.27
CA PHE A 207 -3.27 20.75 5.26
C PHE A 207 -3.70 21.10 3.83
N PHE A 208 -3.01 22.05 3.20
CA PHE A 208 -3.21 22.45 1.80
C PHE A 208 -1.99 22.07 0.96
N LEU A 209 -2.20 21.34 -0.14
CA LEU A 209 -1.14 20.91 -1.05
C LEU A 209 -1.02 21.88 -2.23
N GLU A 210 0.10 22.61 -2.31
CA GLU A 210 0.43 23.51 -3.43
C GLU A 210 1.51 22.86 -4.30
N ILE A 211 1.22 22.65 -5.58
CA ILE A 211 2.20 22.09 -6.53
C ILE A 211 3.09 23.22 -7.04
N SER A 212 4.37 23.13 -6.74
CA SER A 212 5.40 24.06 -7.18
C SER A 212 6.37 23.43 -8.18
N ASP A 213 7.03 24.28 -8.96
CA ASP A 213 8.17 23.88 -9.79
C ASP A 213 9.45 23.68 -8.95
N GLN A 214 10.55 23.31 -9.63
CA GLN A 214 11.85 23.09 -8.99
C GLN A 214 12.43 24.35 -8.33
N GLU A 215 11.90 25.54 -8.65
CA GLU A 215 12.27 26.83 -8.03
C GLU A 215 11.31 27.24 -6.90
N GLY A 216 10.28 26.45 -6.62
CA GLY A 216 9.28 26.73 -5.60
C GLY A 216 8.12 27.62 -6.08
N ARG A 217 7.98 27.87 -7.38
CA ARG A 217 6.92 28.72 -7.92
C ARG A 217 5.66 27.88 -8.17
N PRO A 218 4.46 28.36 -7.77
CA PRO A 218 3.23 27.61 -7.96
C PRO A 218 2.89 27.45 -9.46
N ILE A 219 2.61 26.21 -9.88
CA ILE A 219 2.25 25.90 -11.26
C ILE A 219 0.72 25.97 -11.40
N LYS A 220 0.23 26.79 -12.33
CA LYS A 220 -1.19 26.87 -12.65
C LYS A 220 -1.58 25.72 -13.57
N LEU A 221 -2.21 24.69 -12.99
CA LEU A 221 -2.75 23.53 -13.69
C LEU A 221 -4.28 23.53 -13.62
N PRO A 222 -4.99 22.92 -14.61
CA PRO A 222 -6.42 22.67 -14.47
C PRO A 222 -6.71 21.78 -13.25
N ASP A 223 -7.87 21.98 -12.62
CA ASP A 223 -8.18 21.30 -11.35
C ASP A 223 -8.12 19.77 -11.41
N ASN A 224 -8.61 19.15 -12.49
CA ASN A 224 -8.57 17.69 -12.63
C ASN A 224 -7.13 17.16 -12.69
N GLU A 225 -6.26 17.87 -13.41
CA GLU A 225 -4.85 17.48 -13.56
C GLU A 225 -4.03 17.80 -12.31
N ARG A 226 -4.34 18.92 -11.64
CA ARG A 226 -3.77 19.26 -10.33
C ARG A 226 -4.10 18.19 -9.31
N LYS A 227 -5.35 17.73 -9.24
CA LYS A 227 -5.79 16.68 -8.31
C LYS A 227 -5.09 15.35 -8.59
N ALA A 228 -5.09 14.91 -9.85
CA ALA A 228 -4.43 13.66 -10.25
C ALA A 228 -2.91 13.71 -9.96
N LEU A 229 -2.25 14.82 -10.27
CA LEU A 229 -0.82 14.99 -10.00
C LEU A 229 -0.53 15.06 -8.50
N ALA A 230 -1.33 15.80 -7.74
CA ALA A 230 -1.23 15.87 -6.28
C ALA A 230 -1.35 14.47 -5.65
N LEU A 231 -2.39 13.72 -6.03
CA LEU A 231 -2.63 12.36 -5.56
C LEU A 231 -1.48 11.42 -5.95
N ALA A 232 -1.00 11.50 -7.19
CA ALA A 232 0.11 10.67 -7.66
C ALA A 232 1.41 10.93 -6.88
N LEU A 233 1.72 12.21 -6.62
CA LEU A 233 2.91 12.61 -5.86
C LEU A 233 2.84 12.21 -4.39
N THR A 234 1.68 12.39 -3.75
CA THR A 234 1.51 12.00 -2.34
C THR A 234 1.61 10.49 -2.14
N LEU A 235 1.00 9.71 -3.05
CA LEU A 235 1.13 8.25 -3.04
C LEU A 235 2.57 7.80 -3.32
N HIS A 236 3.29 8.45 -4.24
CA HIS A 236 4.69 8.14 -4.52
C HIS A 236 5.59 8.38 -3.30
N GLU A 237 5.46 9.54 -2.65
CA GLU A 237 6.24 9.86 -1.45
C GLU A 237 5.91 8.93 -0.27
N LYS A 238 4.64 8.58 -0.09
CA LYS A 238 4.26 7.57 0.90
C LYS A 238 4.84 6.19 0.55
N GLY A 239 4.79 5.79 -0.72
CA GLY A 239 5.40 4.55 -1.21
C GLY A 239 6.89 4.49 -0.92
N ARG A 240 7.62 5.62 -1.05
CA ARG A 240 9.04 5.71 -0.68
C ARG A 240 9.28 5.58 0.82
N SER A 241 8.46 6.21 1.65
CA SER A 241 8.54 6.03 3.11
C SER A 241 8.35 4.55 3.51
N VAL A 242 7.51 3.81 2.79
CA VAL A 242 7.31 2.36 2.98
C VAL A 242 8.50 1.55 2.42
N LEU A 243 9.10 1.98 1.30
CA LEU A 243 10.34 1.40 0.77
C LEU A 243 11.51 1.50 1.75
N GLU A 244 11.69 2.64 2.41
CA GLU A 244 12.72 2.83 3.45
C GLU A 244 12.56 1.84 4.62
N LYS A 245 11.31 1.46 4.93
CA LYS A 245 10.97 0.43 5.93
C LYS A 245 11.14 -1.01 5.41
N ARG A 246 11.56 -1.20 4.16
CA ARG A 246 11.72 -2.50 3.47
C ARG A 246 10.43 -3.31 3.32
N ASN A 247 9.26 -2.68 3.41
CA ASN A 247 7.98 -3.35 3.12
C ASN A 247 7.65 -3.27 1.62
N PHE A 248 8.35 -4.08 0.81
CA PHE A 248 8.20 -4.07 -0.65
C PHE A 248 6.79 -4.42 -1.17
N PRO A 249 6.03 -5.37 -0.59
CA PRO A 249 4.67 -5.67 -1.03
C PRO A 249 3.72 -4.46 -0.94
N GLU A 250 3.69 -3.79 0.21
CA GLU A 250 2.83 -2.62 0.44
C GLU A 250 3.29 -1.44 -0.42
N ALA A 251 4.60 -1.19 -0.48
CA ALA A 251 5.17 -0.15 -1.33
C ALA A 251 4.81 -0.34 -2.80
N LEU A 252 4.94 -1.56 -3.33
CA LEU A 252 4.58 -1.85 -4.72
C LEU A 252 3.12 -1.51 -5.03
N LEU A 253 2.18 -1.83 -4.12
CA LEU A 253 0.78 -1.51 -4.32
C LEU A 253 0.55 0.01 -4.39
N LEU A 254 1.14 0.78 -3.46
CA LEU A 254 1.06 2.25 -3.47
C LEU A 254 1.66 2.86 -4.74
N LEU A 255 2.83 2.37 -5.17
CA LEU A 255 3.52 2.89 -6.37
C LEU A 255 2.74 2.55 -7.66
N LEU A 256 2.09 1.38 -7.73
CA LEU A 256 1.22 1.04 -8.86
C LEU A 256 -0.06 1.87 -8.88
N GLU A 257 -0.60 2.27 -7.73
CA GLU A 257 -1.70 3.23 -7.67
C GLU A 257 -1.25 4.62 -8.11
N ALA A 258 -0.09 5.09 -7.64
CA ALA A 258 0.50 6.34 -8.10
C ALA A 258 0.69 6.36 -9.62
N GLU A 259 1.15 5.26 -10.23
CA GLU A 259 1.30 5.16 -11.68
C GLU A 259 -0.02 5.34 -12.43
N LYS A 260 -1.12 4.76 -11.92
CA LYS A 260 -2.44 4.94 -12.51
C LYS A 260 -2.84 6.41 -12.49
N GLU A 261 -2.59 7.12 -11.40
CA GLU A 261 -2.92 8.54 -11.28
C GLU A 261 -2.02 9.42 -12.19
N PHE A 262 -0.73 9.08 -12.33
CA PHE A 262 0.13 9.73 -13.32
C PHE A 262 -0.37 9.55 -14.76
N SER A 263 -0.97 8.40 -15.08
CA SER A 263 -1.50 8.16 -16.43
C SER A 263 -2.69 9.06 -16.81
N HIS A 264 -3.35 9.69 -15.83
CA HIS A 264 -4.40 10.69 -16.06
C HIS A 264 -3.85 12.09 -16.37
N CYS A 265 -2.55 12.33 -16.17
CA CYS A 265 -1.89 13.60 -16.48
C CYS A 265 -1.56 13.69 -17.97
N ARG A 266 -1.53 14.91 -18.53
CA ARG A 266 -1.15 15.10 -19.94
C ARG A 266 0.32 14.79 -20.15
N ALA A 267 0.64 14.28 -21.34
CA ALA A 267 1.99 13.93 -21.73
C ALA A 267 2.99 15.08 -21.53
N GLN A 268 2.58 16.34 -21.69
CA GLN A 268 3.44 17.51 -21.49
C GLN A 268 4.03 17.57 -20.07
N ILE A 269 3.23 17.34 -19.03
CA ILE A 269 3.70 17.36 -17.64
C ILE A 269 4.59 16.15 -17.36
N LEU A 270 4.15 14.97 -17.80
CA LEU A 270 4.92 13.72 -17.67
C LEU A 270 6.28 13.79 -18.39
N THR A 271 6.38 14.58 -19.46
CA THR A 271 7.65 14.80 -20.16
C THR A 271 8.51 15.93 -19.57
N ALA A 272 7.89 16.85 -18.83
CA ALA A 272 8.57 18.01 -18.24
C ALA A 272 9.21 17.70 -16.88
N VAL A 273 8.70 16.68 -16.18
CA VAL A 273 9.10 16.34 -14.82
C VAL A 273 9.67 14.92 -14.77
N ASP A 274 10.71 14.72 -13.96
CA ASP A 274 11.42 13.45 -13.73
C ASP A 274 10.67 12.50 -12.77
N ASN A 275 9.72 12.98 -11.97
CA ASN A 275 9.00 12.21 -10.95
C ASN A 275 8.40 10.90 -11.50
N TYR A 276 7.81 10.91 -12.70
CA TYR A 276 7.29 9.67 -13.32
C TYR A 276 8.41 8.66 -13.65
N GLY A 277 9.58 9.14 -14.08
CA GLY A 277 10.75 8.30 -14.31
C GLY A 277 11.25 7.67 -13.02
N ILE A 278 11.31 8.44 -11.93
CA ILE A 278 11.74 7.91 -10.64
C ILE A 278 10.71 6.93 -10.07
N LEU A 279 9.41 7.18 -10.23
CA LEU A 279 8.37 6.20 -9.87
C LEU A 279 8.57 4.87 -10.61
N CYS A 280 8.84 4.91 -11.92
CA CYS A 280 9.12 3.72 -12.70
C CYS A 280 10.35 2.96 -12.15
N LEU A 281 11.38 3.68 -11.73
CA LEU A 281 12.57 3.10 -11.10
C LEU A 281 12.24 2.41 -9.77
N ASP A 282 11.44 3.05 -8.93
CA ASP A 282 11.02 2.54 -7.62
C ASP A 282 10.13 1.28 -7.74
N ILE A 283 9.25 1.22 -8.75
CA ILE A 283 8.44 0.02 -9.05
C ILE A 283 9.33 -1.18 -9.42
N VAL A 284 10.32 -0.96 -10.28
CA VAL A 284 11.25 -2.03 -10.71
C VAL A 284 12.11 -2.49 -9.53
N TRP A 285 12.49 -1.58 -8.63
CA TRP A 285 13.17 -1.92 -7.39
C TRP A 285 12.32 -2.86 -6.52
N CYS A 286 11.02 -2.60 -6.38
CA CYS A 286 10.10 -3.54 -5.72
C CYS A 286 10.06 -4.91 -6.40
N TYR A 287 9.94 -4.96 -7.74
CA TYR A 287 9.92 -6.22 -8.47
C TYR A 287 11.18 -7.07 -8.24
N PHE A 288 12.34 -6.42 -8.20
CA PHE A 288 13.60 -7.06 -7.89
C PHE A 288 13.59 -7.72 -6.51
N TRP A 289 13.23 -6.98 -5.46
CA TRP A 289 13.22 -7.50 -4.08
C TRP A 289 12.16 -8.57 -3.84
N LEU A 290 11.03 -8.49 -4.53
CA LEU A 290 9.98 -9.51 -4.50
C LEU A 290 10.35 -10.76 -5.33
N LYS A 291 11.46 -10.72 -6.07
CA LYS A 291 11.94 -11.81 -6.94
C LYS A 291 10.90 -12.25 -7.98
N SER A 292 10.11 -11.29 -8.48
CA SER A 292 9.08 -11.58 -9.47
C SER A 292 9.68 -11.68 -10.88
N ILE A 293 9.98 -12.89 -11.32
CA ILE A 293 10.49 -13.17 -12.68
C ILE A 293 9.37 -12.94 -13.72
N VAL A 294 8.10 -13.11 -13.33
CA VAL A 294 6.94 -12.96 -14.21
C VAL A 294 6.80 -11.52 -14.72
N ASP A 295 7.17 -10.54 -13.89
CA ASP A 295 7.04 -9.12 -14.20
C ASP A 295 8.23 -8.55 -14.99
N LEU A 296 9.19 -9.37 -15.40
CA LEU A 296 10.39 -8.94 -16.13
C LEU A 296 10.09 -8.11 -17.39
N PRO A 297 9.13 -8.46 -18.27
CA PRO A 297 8.83 -7.63 -19.44
C PRO A 297 8.29 -6.25 -19.08
N ASN A 298 7.47 -6.17 -18.02
CA ASN A 298 6.94 -4.90 -17.52
C ASN A 298 8.09 -4.07 -16.91
N ALA A 299 8.98 -4.70 -16.14
CA ALA A 299 10.14 -4.04 -15.56
C ALA A 299 11.01 -3.33 -16.62
N GLU A 300 11.22 -3.94 -17.78
CA GLU A 300 12.00 -3.34 -18.85
C GLU A 300 11.32 -2.15 -19.53
N GLU A 301 10.00 -2.24 -19.74
CA GLU A 301 9.25 -1.11 -20.27
C GLU A 301 9.35 0.09 -19.32
N LYS A 302 9.27 -0.16 -17.99
CA LYS A 302 9.46 0.87 -16.96
C LYS A 302 10.87 1.44 -16.96
N LEU A 303 11.91 0.60 -17.03
CA LEU A 303 13.30 1.05 -17.08
C LEU A 303 13.58 1.90 -18.34
N LYS A 304 13.00 1.52 -19.48
CA LYS A 304 13.10 2.30 -20.71
C LYS A 304 12.44 3.68 -20.56
N LYS A 305 11.22 3.74 -20.02
CA LYS A 305 10.53 5.01 -19.74
C LYS A 305 11.32 5.87 -18.75
N CYS A 306 11.86 5.26 -17.69
CA CYS A 306 12.72 5.93 -16.72
C CYS A 306 13.93 6.58 -17.40
N LYS A 307 14.64 5.82 -18.22
CA LYS A 307 15.81 6.29 -18.97
C LYS A 307 15.47 7.44 -19.91
N GLU A 308 14.39 7.33 -20.69
CA GLU A 308 13.95 8.41 -21.58
C GLU A 308 13.57 9.67 -20.79
N CYS A 309 12.95 9.53 -19.61
CA CYS A 309 12.67 10.66 -18.72
C CYS A 309 13.96 11.30 -18.18
N PHE A 310 14.92 10.49 -17.74
CA PHE A 310 16.20 10.97 -17.23
C PHE A 310 17.03 11.67 -18.31
N GLU A 311 17.10 11.11 -19.53
CA GLU A 311 17.79 11.74 -20.67
C GLU A 311 17.15 13.09 -21.05
N ARG A 312 15.82 13.22 -20.93
CA ARG A 312 15.10 14.49 -21.17
C ARG A 312 15.33 15.51 -20.06
N SER A 313 15.25 15.10 -18.79
CA SER A 313 15.38 15.98 -17.64
C SER A 313 16.83 16.44 -17.42
N TYR A 314 17.79 15.53 -17.55
CA TYR A 314 19.20 15.77 -17.21
C TYR A 314 20.15 15.90 -18.42
N GLY A 315 19.70 15.49 -19.62
CA GLY A 315 20.50 15.48 -20.85
C GLY A 315 21.24 14.15 -21.09
N GLN A 316 21.56 13.83 -22.35
CA GLN A 316 22.18 12.56 -22.75
C GLN A 316 23.53 12.26 -22.06
N ASN A 317 24.28 13.29 -21.67
CA ASN A 317 25.54 13.18 -20.92
C ASN A 317 25.50 13.97 -19.60
N LEU A 318 24.31 14.19 -19.02
CA LEU A 318 24.13 15.02 -17.82
C LEU A 318 24.56 16.50 -18.01
N GLU A 319 24.72 16.94 -19.26
CA GLU A 319 25.17 18.30 -19.62
C GLU A 319 24.19 19.38 -19.13
N ARG A 320 22.89 19.08 -19.11
CA ARG A 320 21.88 20.02 -18.61
C ARG A 320 21.93 20.11 -17.09
N LEU A 321 22.27 19.01 -16.42
CA LEU A 321 22.40 18.95 -14.96
C LEU A 321 23.58 19.79 -14.46
N THR A 322 24.73 19.77 -15.15
CA THR A 322 25.90 20.60 -14.78
C THR A 322 25.65 22.09 -15.01
N VAL A 323 24.91 22.46 -16.08
CA VAL A 323 24.64 23.85 -16.46
C VAL A 323 23.48 24.49 -15.69
N VAL A 324 22.39 23.74 -15.43
CA VAL A 324 21.16 24.28 -14.84
C VAL A 324 21.15 24.15 -13.31
N ARG A 325 21.69 23.08 -12.73
CA ARG A 325 21.66 22.83 -11.27
C ARG A 325 22.94 23.21 -10.53
N GLY A 326 23.98 23.67 -11.24
CA GLY A 326 25.20 24.19 -10.60
C GLY A 326 25.99 23.13 -9.81
N GLY A 327 25.87 21.86 -10.18
CA GLY A 327 26.53 20.74 -9.52
C GLY A 327 25.61 19.97 -8.57
N SER A 328 24.67 19.21 -9.11
CA SER A 328 23.92 18.23 -8.34
C SER A 328 24.37 16.81 -8.74
N GLY A 329 25.33 16.27 -7.98
CA GLY A 329 25.81 14.91 -8.22
C GLY A 329 24.93 13.83 -7.58
N GLY A 330 23.90 14.21 -6.80
CA GLY A 330 23.00 13.25 -6.14
C GLY A 330 22.17 12.43 -7.14
N GLU A 331 21.80 13.00 -8.27
CA GLU A 331 21.04 12.35 -9.33
C GLU A 331 21.83 11.21 -9.98
N LEU A 332 23.16 11.24 -9.92
CA LEU A 332 24.00 10.13 -10.37
C LEU A 332 23.65 8.83 -9.63
N ALA A 333 23.20 8.92 -8.37
CA ALA A 333 22.77 7.75 -7.61
C ALA A 333 21.56 7.07 -8.26
N LEU A 334 20.63 7.85 -8.82
CA LEU A 334 19.48 7.32 -9.57
C LEU A 334 19.92 6.61 -10.85
N PHE A 335 20.94 7.14 -11.53
CA PHE A 335 21.53 6.47 -12.70
C PHE A 335 22.26 5.17 -12.32
N VAL A 336 22.96 5.12 -11.19
CA VAL A 336 23.56 3.86 -10.70
C VAL A 336 22.47 2.82 -10.51
N ARG A 337 21.39 3.13 -9.78
CA ARG A 337 20.26 2.22 -9.59
C ARG A 337 19.62 1.80 -10.93
N LEU A 338 19.44 2.72 -11.86
CA LEU A 338 18.93 2.43 -13.21
C LEU A 338 19.81 1.39 -13.94
N TYR A 339 21.12 1.61 -14.02
CA TYR A 339 22.02 0.70 -14.72
C TYR A 339 22.15 -0.66 -14.02
N VAL A 340 22.11 -0.70 -12.69
CA VAL A 340 22.08 -1.96 -11.93
C VAL A 340 20.83 -2.75 -12.28
N LEU A 341 19.65 -2.13 -12.27
CA LEU A 341 18.40 -2.81 -12.62
C LEU A 341 18.33 -3.22 -14.10
N GLU A 342 18.86 -2.40 -15.02
CA GLU A 342 19.03 -2.78 -16.43
C GLU A 342 19.94 -4.03 -16.56
N ALA A 343 21.03 -4.09 -15.81
CA ALA A 343 21.94 -5.25 -15.79
C ALA A 343 21.23 -6.50 -15.27
N VAL A 344 20.47 -6.39 -14.18
CA VAL A 344 19.68 -7.50 -13.64
C VAL A 344 18.70 -8.02 -14.69
N CYS A 345 17.96 -7.13 -15.37
CA CYS A 345 17.01 -7.55 -16.40
C CYS A 345 17.70 -8.25 -17.57
N ALA A 346 18.83 -7.71 -18.04
CA ALA A 346 19.62 -8.30 -19.11
C ALA A 346 20.15 -9.70 -18.73
N TYR A 347 20.56 -9.89 -17.47
CA TYR A 347 21.06 -11.17 -16.98
C TYR A 347 19.97 -12.25 -16.99
N HIS A 348 18.77 -11.95 -16.49
CA HIS A 348 17.65 -12.90 -16.48
C HIS A 348 17.12 -13.22 -17.88
N LYS A 349 17.38 -12.37 -18.87
CA LYS A 349 17.16 -12.66 -20.30
C LYS A 349 18.23 -13.55 -20.94
N GLY A 350 19.39 -13.70 -20.31
CA GLY A 350 20.56 -14.36 -20.87
C GLY A 350 21.44 -13.45 -21.74
N ASP A 351 21.25 -12.13 -21.72
CA ASP A 351 22.16 -11.18 -22.37
C ASP A 351 23.34 -10.83 -21.44
N ILE A 352 24.38 -11.66 -21.54
CA ILE A 352 25.60 -11.55 -20.73
C ILE A 352 26.37 -10.26 -21.06
N PHE A 353 26.45 -9.88 -22.34
CA PHE A 353 27.18 -8.69 -22.79
C PHE A 353 26.48 -7.40 -22.35
N GLY A 354 25.14 -7.35 -22.52
CA GLY A 354 24.33 -6.24 -22.02
C GLY A 354 24.48 -6.06 -20.51
N THR A 355 24.45 -7.17 -19.76
CA THR A 355 24.69 -7.16 -18.30
C THR A 355 26.05 -6.54 -17.97
N ALA A 356 27.14 -7.04 -18.57
CA ALA A 356 28.50 -6.55 -18.29
C ALA A 356 28.65 -5.06 -18.57
N LYS A 357 28.17 -4.60 -19.73
CA LYS A 357 28.21 -3.19 -20.13
C LYS A 357 27.44 -2.27 -19.17
N CYS A 358 26.28 -2.72 -18.68
CA CYS A 358 25.50 -1.95 -17.71
C CYS A 358 26.17 -1.92 -16.34
N LEU A 359 26.78 -3.03 -15.90
CA LEU A 359 27.57 -3.07 -14.66
C LEU A 359 28.81 -2.17 -14.73
N ASP A 360 29.54 -2.17 -15.85
CA ASP A 360 30.70 -1.29 -16.06
C ASP A 360 30.29 0.20 -15.89
N LYS A 361 29.17 0.60 -16.51
CA LYS A 361 28.63 1.96 -16.36
C LYS A 361 28.21 2.29 -14.92
N ALA A 362 27.60 1.33 -14.22
CA ALA A 362 27.19 1.52 -12.83
C ALA A 362 28.42 1.72 -11.93
N GLU A 363 29.47 0.92 -12.10
CA GLU A 363 30.74 1.03 -11.36
C GLU A 363 31.46 2.35 -11.66
N ASP A 364 31.50 2.78 -12.93
CA ASP A 364 32.08 4.06 -13.33
C ASP A 364 31.40 5.24 -12.62
N LEU A 365 30.06 5.24 -12.56
CA LEU A 365 29.30 6.28 -11.87
C LEU A 365 29.42 6.20 -10.35
N GLN A 366 29.43 4.99 -9.81
CA GLN A 366 29.62 4.75 -8.38
C GLN A 366 30.99 5.26 -7.91
N SER A 367 32.03 5.11 -8.71
CA SER A 367 33.37 5.62 -8.39
C SER A 367 33.39 7.14 -8.24
N LYS A 368 32.57 7.86 -9.01
CA LYS A 368 32.42 9.33 -8.93
C LYS A 368 31.63 9.78 -7.69
N LEU A 369 30.80 8.89 -7.15
CA LEU A 369 29.99 9.13 -5.96
C LEU A 369 30.72 8.73 -4.67
N HIS A 370 31.91 8.13 -4.77
CA HIS A 370 32.64 7.66 -3.61
C HIS A 370 33.22 8.83 -2.80
N ILE A 371 32.90 8.87 -1.51
CA ILE A 371 33.31 9.94 -0.60
C ILE A 371 34.27 9.38 0.44
N ASN A 372 35.31 10.14 0.74
CA ASN A 372 36.22 9.82 1.82
C ASN A 372 35.54 10.04 3.20
N LYS A 373 35.52 9.00 4.02
CA LYS A 373 34.95 9.02 5.38
C LYS A 373 35.61 10.08 6.27
N ASP A 374 36.89 10.36 6.09
CA ASP A 374 37.60 11.36 6.89
C ASP A 374 37.12 12.79 6.57
N GLN A 375 36.88 13.08 5.28
CA GLN A 375 36.33 14.36 4.84
C GLN A 375 34.89 14.54 5.33
N LEU A 376 34.08 13.47 5.27
CA LEU A 376 32.73 13.47 5.82
C LEU A 376 32.73 13.77 7.32
N ASN A 377 33.59 13.09 8.09
CA ASN A 377 33.74 13.32 9.52
C ASN A 377 34.15 14.76 9.86
N GLN A 378 35.04 15.36 9.04
CA GLN A 378 35.42 16.76 9.20
C GLN A 378 34.21 17.70 9.06
N MET A 379 33.34 17.47 8.08
CA MET A 379 32.14 18.28 7.88
C MET A 379 31.10 18.08 8.99
N LEU A 380 30.94 16.84 9.47
CA LEU A 380 30.09 16.54 10.62
C LEU A 380 30.55 17.29 11.88
N MET A 381 31.87 17.34 12.12
CA MET A 381 32.46 18.11 13.24
C MET A 381 32.20 19.62 13.13
N MET A 382 31.98 20.14 11.93
CA MET A 382 31.60 21.54 11.70
C MET A 382 30.10 21.83 11.94
N GLY A 383 29.29 20.79 12.20
CA GLY A 383 27.85 20.91 12.46
C GLY A 383 26.96 20.80 11.22
N PHE A 384 27.47 20.22 10.13
CA PHE A 384 26.63 19.81 9.00
C PHE A 384 25.95 18.47 9.29
N THR A 385 24.75 18.25 8.74
CA THR A 385 24.11 16.93 8.80
C THR A 385 24.83 15.95 7.88
N GLU A 386 24.69 14.65 8.11
CA GLU A 386 25.31 13.64 7.24
C GLU A 386 24.81 13.75 5.79
N SER A 387 23.51 14.00 5.61
CA SER A 387 22.89 14.18 4.29
C SER A 387 23.46 15.38 3.54
N GLU A 388 23.52 16.54 4.19
CA GLU A 388 24.07 17.77 3.60
C GLU A 388 25.56 17.62 3.28
N ALA A 389 26.34 17.02 4.19
CA ALA A 389 27.77 16.82 3.99
C ALA A 389 28.05 15.83 2.85
N ARG A 390 27.32 14.72 2.77
CA ARG A 390 27.42 13.73 1.69
C ARG A 390 27.09 14.39 0.34
N LEU A 391 25.94 15.04 0.23
CA LEU A 391 25.51 15.69 -1.02
C LEU A 391 26.45 16.85 -1.43
N GLY A 392 26.91 17.66 -0.48
CA GLY A 392 27.86 18.74 -0.73
C GLY A 392 29.21 18.26 -1.23
N LEU A 393 29.75 17.17 -0.65
CA LEU A 393 31.00 16.56 -1.10
C LEU A 393 30.86 15.93 -2.49
N ILE A 394 29.74 15.26 -2.78
CA ILE A 394 29.48 14.70 -4.12
C ILE A 394 29.42 15.82 -5.16
N ALA A 395 28.66 16.89 -4.87
CA ALA A 395 28.53 18.05 -5.75
C ALA A 395 29.88 18.68 -6.09
N CYS A 396 30.77 18.77 -5.10
CA CYS A 396 32.10 19.39 -5.22
C CYS A 396 33.23 18.38 -5.51
N GLN A 397 32.91 17.14 -5.90
CA GLN A 397 33.88 16.08 -6.23
C GLN A 397 34.94 15.83 -5.14
N GLY A 398 34.54 15.96 -3.86
CA GLY A 398 35.41 15.72 -2.71
C GLY A 398 36.27 16.91 -2.26
N ASP A 399 36.08 18.12 -2.81
CA ASP A 399 36.69 19.33 -2.28
C ASP A 399 35.92 19.85 -1.05
N THR A 400 36.54 19.81 0.12
CA THR A 400 35.92 20.23 1.38
C THR A 400 35.63 21.72 1.42
N THR A 401 36.45 22.57 0.79
CA THR A 401 36.30 24.03 0.85
C THR A 401 35.11 24.49 0.02
N LEU A 402 35.05 24.04 -1.24
CA LEU A 402 33.92 24.29 -2.12
C LEU A 402 32.63 23.68 -1.57
N ALA A 403 32.69 22.50 -0.92
CA ALA A 403 31.52 21.88 -0.31
C ALA A 403 30.96 22.71 0.86
N ILE A 404 31.81 23.33 1.68
CA ILE A 404 31.36 24.22 2.76
C ILE A 404 30.64 25.45 2.18
N ASP A 405 31.23 26.11 1.18
CA ASP A 405 30.63 27.27 0.52
C ASP A 405 29.31 26.91 -0.17
N TYR A 406 29.25 25.74 -0.80
CA TYR A 406 28.04 25.22 -1.44
C TYR A 406 26.92 24.97 -0.42
N ILE A 407 27.20 24.25 0.67
CA ILE A 407 26.18 23.94 1.69
C ILE A 407 25.70 25.21 2.40
N THR A 408 26.60 26.14 2.71
CA THR A 408 26.23 27.40 3.38
C THR A 408 25.35 28.27 2.48
N LYS A 409 25.69 28.42 1.19
CA LYS A 409 24.85 29.10 0.20
C LYS A 409 23.48 28.45 0.11
N ARG A 410 23.43 27.11 0.04
CA ARG A 410 22.19 26.36 -0.06
C ARG A 410 21.30 26.49 1.19
N ARG A 411 21.89 26.47 2.38
CA ARG A 411 21.17 26.73 3.64
C ARG A 411 20.58 28.14 3.66
N GLN A 412 21.30 29.13 3.15
CA GLN A 412 20.81 30.50 3.05
C GLN A 412 19.64 30.62 2.06
N GLU A 413 19.77 30.03 0.86
CA GLU A 413 18.68 29.99 -0.14
C GLU A 413 17.44 29.28 0.40
N LYS A 414 17.59 28.15 1.09
CA LYS A 414 16.47 27.41 1.74
C LYS A 414 15.81 28.26 2.83
N LYS A 415 16.59 28.98 3.63
CA LYS A 415 16.07 29.88 4.67
C LYS A 415 15.30 31.06 4.09
N GLU A 416 15.82 31.70 3.05
CA GLU A 416 15.14 32.79 2.35
C GLU A 416 13.85 32.32 1.69
N ARG A 417 13.84 31.13 1.09
CA ARG A 417 12.63 30.52 0.53
C ARG A 417 11.58 30.27 1.60
N ARG A 418 11.95 29.66 2.72
CA ARG A 418 11.04 29.41 3.86
C ARG A 418 10.47 30.70 4.41
N GLN A 419 11.26 31.77 4.49
CA GLN A 419 10.78 33.08 4.93
C GLN A 419 9.74 33.64 3.96
N LYS A 420 10.02 33.61 2.64
CA LYS A 420 9.07 34.04 1.61
C LYS A 420 7.77 33.24 1.64
N GLU A 421 7.84 31.91 1.74
CA GLU A 421 6.66 31.05 1.82
C GLU A 421 5.82 31.33 3.08
N VAL A 422 6.47 31.53 4.24
CA VAL A 422 5.78 31.90 5.48
C VAL A 422 5.13 33.27 5.37
N GLU A 423 5.79 34.23 4.74
CA GLU A 423 5.25 35.57 4.49
C GLU A 423 4.05 35.53 3.52
N GLU A 424 4.15 34.78 2.42
CA GLU A 424 3.05 34.58 1.48
C GLU A 424 1.87 33.87 2.13
N ARG A 425 2.10 32.82 2.92
CA ARG A 425 1.04 32.15 3.70
C ARG A 425 0.38 33.11 4.68
N LYS A 426 1.14 33.97 5.36
CA LYS A 426 0.60 35.02 6.23
C LYS A 426 -0.20 36.05 5.44
N LYS A 427 0.25 36.44 4.25
CA LYS A 427 -0.47 37.35 3.34
C LYS A 427 -1.80 36.72 2.92
N LYS A 428 -1.80 35.50 2.38
CA LYS A 428 -3.02 34.74 2.00
C LYS A 428 -3.99 34.62 3.19
N ARG A 429 -3.51 34.26 4.39
CA ARG A 429 -4.35 34.21 5.61
C ARG A 429 -4.95 35.56 5.98
N LEU A 430 -4.21 36.65 5.76
CA LEU A 430 -4.72 37.98 6.01
C LEU A 430 -5.76 38.37 4.96
N GLU A 431 -5.50 38.17 3.66
CA GLU A 431 -6.48 38.38 2.57
C GLU A 431 -7.80 37.66 2.87
N ARG A 432 -7.72 36.40 3.33
CA ARG A 432 -8.89 35.62 3.77
C ARG A 432 -9.68 36.28 4.90
N LYS A 433 -9.00 36.84 5.91
CA LYS A 433 -9.63 37.57 7.03
C LYS A 433 -10.24 38.90 6.59
N LEU A 434 -9.59 39.61 5.68
CA LEU A 434 -10.07 40.92 5.19
C LEU A 434 -11.30 40.73 4.29
N GLY A 435 -11.37 39.64 3.52
CA GLY A 435 -12.50 39.29 2.66
C GLY A 435 -12.41 39.88 1.24
N LYS A 436 -13.50 39.77 0.47
CA LYS A 436 -13.58 40.26 -0.91
C LYS A 436 -14.18 41.66 -0.99
N THR A 437 -13.77 42.40 -2.00
CA THR A 437 -14.32 43.70 -2.42
C THR A 437 -15.63 43.52 -3.21
N GLY A 438 -16.32 44.62 -3.50
CA GLY A 438 -17.55 44.60 -4.30
C GLY A 438 -17.36 44.08 -5.74
N THR A 439 -16.13 44.14 -6.26
CA THR A 439 -15.75 43.60 -7.59
C THR A 439 -15.43 42.10 -7.56
N GLY A 440 -15.39 41.48 -6.38
CA GLY A 440 -15.03 40.06 -6.20
C GLY A 440 -13.53 39.81 -6.06
N GLU A 441 -12.68 40.84 -6.18
CA GLU A 441 -11.25 40.76 -5.90
C GLU A 441 -10.97 40.75 -4.39
N TRP A 442 -9.88 40.10 -3.97
CA TRP A 442 -9.43 40.10 -2.59
C TRP A 442 -8.92 41.47 -2.16
N VAL A 443 -9.15 41.84 -0.89
CA VAL A 443 -8.61 43.09 -0.36
C VAL A 443 -7.08 43.05 -0.36
N ASN A 444 -6.45 44.05 -0.98
CA ASN A 444 -5.00 44.12 -1.08
C ASN A 444 -4.36 44.32 0.31
N VAL A 445 -3.56 43.35 0.76
CA VAL A 445 -2.92 43.36 2.09
C VAL A 445 -1.93 44.50 2.25
N ASP A 446 -1.19 44.86 1.20
CA ASP A 446 -0.18 45.91 1.29
C ASP A 446 -0.86 47.29 1.39
N SER A 447 -1.98 47.48 0.70
CA SER A 447 -2.85 48.68 0.85
C SER A 447 -3.50 48.77 2.23
N TYR A 448 -3.97 47.64 2.76
CA TYR A 448 -4.51 47.55 4.12
C TYR A 448 -3.46 47.88 5.18
N LYS A 449 -2.26 47.30 5.09
CA LYS A 449 -1.14 47.60 6.00
C LYS A 449 -0.78 49.07 5.95
N PHE A 450 -0.74 49.67 4.77
CA PHE A 450 -0.47 51.10 4.61
C PHE A 450 -1.47 51.97 5.36
N LEU A 451 -2.78 51.69 5.26
CA LEU A 451 -3.81 52.43 6.00
C LEU A 451 -3.69 52.25 7.52
N VAL A 452 -3.36 51.03 7.98
CA VAL A 452 -3.14 50.77 9.42
C VAL A 452 -1.88 51.49 9.93
N GLU A 453 -0.81 51.54 9.13
CA GLU A 453 0.41 52.29 9.45
C GLU A 453 0.16 53.81 9.50
N MET A 454 -0.80 54.33 8.71
CA MET A 454 -1.26 55.72 8.79
C MET A 454 -2.13 56.02 10.03
N GLY A 455 -2.44 55.00 10.85
CA GLY A 455 -3.17 55.16 12.11
C GLY A 455 -4.68 54.90 12.01
N PHE A 456 -5.19 54.45 10.86
CA PHE A 456 -6.58 54.03 10.74
C PHE A 456 -6.81 52.66 11.39
N SER A 457 -7.98 52.45 11.99
CA SER A 457 -8.29 51.17 12.62
C SER A 457 -8.41 50.04 11.58
N SER A 458 -8.08 48.81 11.98
CA SER A 458 -8.16 47.62 11.12
C SER A 458 -9.54 47.45 10.44
N CYS A 459 -10.62 47.64 11.18
CA CYS A 459 -11.98 47.54 10.65
C CYS A 459 -12.30 48.67 9.65
N MET A 460 -11.77 49.87 9.88
CA MET A 460 -11.99 51.00 8.97
C MET A 460 -11.21 50.82 7.67
N ALA A 461 -9.93 50.44 7.76
CA ALA A 461 -9.08 50.20 6.61
C ALA A 461 -9.65 49.07 5.72
N THR A 462 -10.18 48.00 6.32
CA THR A 462 -10.82 46.92 5.56
C THR A 462 -12.08 47.37 4.84
N GLN A 463 -12.98 48.07 5.52
CA GLN A 463 -14.25 48.50 4.94
C GLN A 463 -14.04 49.53 3.82
N ALA A 464 -13.17 50.52 4.05
CA ALA A 464 -12.83 51.52 3.04
C ALA A 464 -12.22 50.89 1.79
N LEU A 465 -11.35 49.88 1.93
CA LEU A 465 -10.79 49.16 0.79
C LEU A 465 -11.81 48.28 0.05
N LYS A 466 -12.82 47.75 0.76
CA LYS A 466 -13.92 47.00 0.14
C LYS A 466 -14.80 47.89 -0.72
N GLU A 467 -15.13 49.07 -0.21
CA GLU A 467 -15.96 50.06 -0.90
C GLU A 467 -15.20 50.71 -2.06
N ALA A 468 -13.92 51.01 -1.86
CA ALA A 468 -13.04 51.59 -2.87
C ALA A 468 -12.48 50.57 -3.87
N ASN A 469 -12.85 49.29 -3.77
CA ASN A 469 -12.35 48.20 -4.62
C ASN A 469 -10.81 48.22 -4.79
N ASN A 470 -10.09 48.24 -3.66
CA ASN A 470 -8.63 48.27 -3.60
C ASN A 470 -7.93 49.55 -4.13
N ASP A 471 -8.65 50.62 -4.46
CA ASP A 471 -8.02 51.91 -4.75
C ASP A 471 -7.70 52.68 -3.46
N ILE A 472 -6.41 52.85 -3.17
CA ILE A 472 -5.91 53.52 -1.96
C ILE A 472 -6.40 54.97 -1.88
N ASN A 473 -6.45 55.68 -3.01
CA ASN A 473 -6.81 57.10 -3.01
C ASN A 473 -8.30 57.28 -2.71
N ASN A 474 -9.14 56.46 -3.32
CA ASN A 474 -10.58 56.48 -3.06
C ASN A 474 -10.89 55.97 -1.64
N ALA A 475 -10.13 54.99 -1.14
CA ALA A 475 -10.26 54.52 0.24
C ALA A 475 -9.89 55.62 1.26
N LEU A 476 -8.80 56.36 1.02
CA LEU A 476 -8.41 57.50 1.85
C LEU A 476 -9.43 58.63 1.79
N GLN A 477 -9.97 58.92 0.60
CA GLN A 477 -11.01 59.93 0.43
C GLN A 477 -12.29 59.52 1.18
N ALA A 478 -12.73 58.26 1.06
CA ALA A 478 -13.87 57.74 1.81
C ALA A 478 -13.66 57.82 3.33
N LEU A 479 -12.44 57.53 3.81
CA LEU A 479 -12.07 57.64 5.22
C LEU A 479 -12.01 59.08 5.74
N GLN A 480 -11.73 60.05 4.87
CA GLN A 480 -11.66 61.48 5.21
C GLN A 480 -13.02 62.19 5.12
N ASP A 481 -13.82 61.86 4.11
CA ASP A 481 -15.08 62.55 3.80
C ASP A 481 -16.26 62.07 4.66
N HIS A 482 -16.23 60.83 5.16
CA HIS A 482 -17.34 60.23 5.92
C HIS A 482 -16.90 59.47 7.19
N PRO A 483 -16.58 60.19 8.29
CA PRO A 483 -16.34 59.57 9.59
C PRO A 483 -17.62 59.07 10.30
N ASP A 484 -18.81 59.42 9.80
CA ASP A 484 -20.09 59.06 10.45
C ASP A 484 -20.84 57.91 9.75
N LEU A 485 -20.43 57.48 8.54
CA LEU A 485 -20.85 56.20 7.95
C LEU A 485 -20.11 54.99 8.59
N LEU A 486 -19.26 55.28 9.58
CA LEU A 486 -18.46 54.36 10.39
C LEU A 486 -19.23 53.72 11.56
N ASP A 487 -20.51 54.05 11.76
CA ASP A 487 -21.39 53.40 12.75
C ASP A 487 -22.12 52.19 12.13
N ILE A 488 -21.39 51.09 11.95
CA ILE A 488 -21.99 49.75 11.91
C ILE A 488 -21.49 49.03 13.16
N PRO A 489 -22.38 48.40 13.95
CA PRO A 489 -22.20 48.20 15.38
C PRO A 489 -20.87 47.56 15.67
N ASP A 490 -20.16 48.17 16.61
CA ASP A 490 -19.13 47.55 17.39
C ASP A 490 -19.45 46.06 17.57
N ILE A 491 -18.68 45.21 16.89
CA ILE A 491 -18.25 43.93 17.43
C ILE A 491 -17.28 44.29 18.59
N ARG A 492 -17.75 45.08 19.56
CA ARG A 492 -17.25 45.00 20.91
C ARG A 492 -17.66 43.63 21.39
N SER A 493 -16.74 42.70 21.22
CA SER A 493 -16.52 41.67 22.22
C SER A 493 -17.79 40.96 22.69
N ARG A 494 -18.36 40.11 21.82
CA ARG A 494 -19.22 38.99 22.23
C ARG A 494 -18.59 38.07 23.31
N SER A 495 -17.33 38.31 23.69
CA SER A 495 -16.58 37.51 24.65
C SER A 495 -15.86 38.31 25.76
N SER A 496 -16.09 39.63 25.92
CA SER A 496 -15.48 40.39 27.03
C SER A 496 -16.25 41.67 27.38
N PHE A 497 -17.45 41.51 27.93
CA PHE A 497 -17.94 42.49 28.91
C PHE A 497 -17.48 42.03 30.29
N SER A 498 -16.42 42.64 30.80
CA SER A 498 -15.98 42.42 32.17
C SER A 498 -17.03 42.95 33.14
N GLU A 499 -17.13 42.31 34.29
CA GLU A 499 -18.06 42.56 35.41
C GLU A 499 -18.05 44.01 35.96
N SER A 500 -17.19 44.88 35.43
CA SER A 500 -16.80 46.18 35.96
C SER A 500 -17.57 47.38 35.39
N VAL A 501 -18.58 47.19 34.54
CA VAL A 501 -19.31 48.29 33.87
C VAL A 501 -20.77 48.43 34.33
N ILE A 502 -21.28 47.50 35.15
CA ILE A 502 -22.64 47.59 35.68
C ILE A 502 -22.59 48.41 36.97
N SER A 503 -23.24 49.58 36.99
CA SER A 503 -23.33 50.39 38.21
C SER A 503 -24.29 49.71 39.20
N ASP A 504 -23.89 49.60 40.47
CA ASP A 504 -24.73 48.99 41.52
C ASP A 504 -26.11 49.67 41.64
N GLU A 505 -26.20 50.96 41.29
CA GLU A 505 -27.46 51.71 41.24
C GLU A 505 -28.46 51.13 40.22
N GLN A 506 -27.98 50.65 39.07
CA GLN A 506 -28.81 50.05 38.02
C GLN A 506 -29.33 48.67 38.43
N VAL A 507 -28.50 47.90 39.15
CA VAL A 507 -28.91 46.60 39.72
C VAL A 507 -29.97 46.81 40.80
N VAL A 508 -29.81 47.83 41.66
CA VAL A 508 -30.79 48.17 42.70
C VAL A 508 -32.13 48.59 42.10
N GLN A 509 -32.16 49.31 40.98
CA GLN A 509 -33.41 49.66 40.30
C GLN A 509 -34.17 48.42 39.78
N VAL A 510 -33.47 47.47 39.14
CA VAL A 510 -34.13 46.24 38.65
C VAL A 510 -34.57 45.35 39.81
N LEU A 511 -33.78 45.30 40.89
CA LEU A 511 -34.13 44.60 42.14
C LEU A 511 -35.37 45.19 42.82
N SER A 512 -35.52 46.51 42.81
CA SER A 512 -36.66 47.20 43.44
C SER A 512 -38.00 46.85 42.79
N MET A 513 -37.99 46.30 41.57
CA MET A 513 -39.17 45.80 40.86
C MET A 513 -39.54 44.36 41.24
N GLY A 514 -38.80 43.72 42.16
CA GLY A 514 -39.13 42.41 42.72
C GLY A 514 -38.47 41.20 42.02
N PHE A 515 -37.53 41.43 41.10
CA PHE A 515 -36.80 40.37 40.40
C PHE A 515 -35.59 39.86 41.22
N PRO A 516 -35.20 38.58 41.06
CA PRO A 516 -34.04 38.03 41.77
C PRO A 516 -32.71 38.66 41.30
N VAL A 517 -31.73 38.72 42.20
CA VAL A 517 -30.42 39.39 41.99
C VAL A 517 -29.66 38.81 40.81
N GLU A 518 -29.70 37.49 40.65
CA GLU A 518 -28.98 36.77 39.60
C GLU A 518 -29.56 37.08 38.22
N SER A 519 -30.88 36.93 38.05
CA SER A 519 -31.56 37.29 36.80
C SER A 519 -31.45 38.79 36.48
N SER A 520 -31.45 39.67 37.49
CA SER A 520 -31.30 41.12 37.29
C SER A 520 -29.92 41.48 36.75
N LYS A 521 -28.86 40.89 37.34
CA LYS A 521 -27.48 41.04 36.84
C LYS A 521 -27.33 40.44 35.45
N GLU A 522 -27.91 39.27 35.21
CA GLU A 522 -27.85 38.63 33.90
C GLU A 522 -28.65 39.36 32.81
N ALA A 523 -29.82 39.91 33.12
CA ALA A 523 -30.61 40.72 32.18
C ALA A 523 -29.87 42.01 31.83
N LEU A 524 -29.28 42.67 32.82
CA LEU A 524 -28.44 43.86 32.60
C LEU A 524 -27.16 43.52 31.83
N LYS A 525 -26.58 42.33 32.02
CA LYS A 525 -25.48 41.81 31.18
C LYS A 525 -25.94 41.59 29.73
N ARG A 526 -27.12 40.99 29.51
CA ARG A 526 -27.68 40.74 28.16
C ARG A 526 -28.14 42.02 27.46
N CYS A 527 -28.57 43.04 28.21
CA CYS A 527 -29.06 44.32 27.69
C CYS A 527 -28.03 45.46 27.83
N PHE A 528 -26.76 45.12 28.09
CA PHE A 528 -25.62 46.05 28.13
C PHE A 528 -25.84 47.31 29.00
N GLY A 529 -26.47 47.14 30.17
CA GLY A 529 -26.68 48.22 31.14
C GLY A 529 -27.91 49.11 30.91
N ASP A 530 -28.76 48.81 29.92
CA ASP A 530 -30.05 49.49 29.74
C ASP A 530 -31.12 48.89 30.68
N VAL A 531 -31.53 49.68 31.68
CA VAL A 531 -32.46 49.26 32.74
C VAL A 531 -33.85 48.94 32.19
N GLN A 532 -34.35 49.70 31.20
CA GLN A 532 -35.70 49.50 30.70
C GLN A 532 -35.81 48.24 29.84
N GLN A 533 -34.80 47.97 29.02
CA GLN A 533 -34.74 46.74 28.23
C GLN A 533 -34.57 45.51 29.12
N ALA A 534 -33.74 45.61 30.17
CA ALA A 534 -33.57 44.53 31.14
C ALA A 534 -34.89 44.21 31.89
N ILE A 535 -35.65 45.22 32.30
CA ILE A 535 -36.96 45.02 32.96
C ILE A 535 -37.97 44.41 31.98
N ASN A 536 -38.05 44.91 30.74
CA ASN A 536 -38.96 44.35 29.73
C ASN A 536 -38.63 42.89 29.39
N MET A 537 -37.34 42.55 29.33
CA MET A 537 -36.89 41.17 29.12
C MET A 537 -37.26 40.27 30.30
N LEU A 538 -37.06 40.74 31.53
CA LEU A 538 -37.43 39.99 32.75
C LEU A 538 -38.95 39.82 32.90
N LEU A 539 -39.73 40.84 32.54
CA LEU A 539 -41.20 40.77 32.50
C LEU A 539 -41.69 39.77 31.45
N SER A 540 -41.03 39.74 30.29
CA SER A 540 -41.38 38.83 29.20
C SER A 540 -41.03 37.36 29.50
N CYS A 541 -40.05 37.14 30.39
CA CYS A 541 -39.58 35.81 30.78
C CYS A 541 -39.99 35.39 32.21
N GLU A 542 -40.98 36.07 32.81
CA GLU A 542 -41.48 35.81 34.18
C GLU A 542 -40.35 35.69 35.24
N GLY A 543 -39.27 36.46 35.08
CA GLY A 543 -38.14 36.51 36.02
C GLY A 543 -37.09 35.38 35.89
N ILE A 544 -37.26 34.43 34.96
CA ILE A 544 -36.32 33.31 34.73
C ILE A 544 -35.75 33.44 33.31
N LEU A 545 -34.49 33.84 33.21
CA LEU A 545 -33.83 33.95 31.90
C LEU A 545 -33.34 32.56 31.46
N PRO A 546 -33.63 32.13 30.21
CA PRO A 546 -33.08 30.89 29.69
C PRO A 546 -31.55 30.99 29.64
N SER A 547 -30.85 30.03 30.27
CA SER A 547 -29.40 29.95 30.24
C SER A 547 -28.94 29.72 28.80
N LEU A 548 -27.89 30.44 28.39
CA LEU A 548 -27.24 30.22 27.10
C LEU A 548 -26.42 28.93 27.17
N SER A 549 -27.09 27.80 27.00
CA SER A 549 -26.47 26.58 26.46
C SER A 549 -26.16 26.86 24.99
N PRO A 550 -24.96 26.54 24.46
CA PRO A 550 -24.64 26.75 23.06
C PRO A 550 -25.29 25.67 22.19
N GLN A 551 -26.62 25.59 22.15
CA GLN A 551 -27.37 24.71 21.24
C GLN A 551 -28.75 25.33 20.97
N ALA A 552 -28.83 26.26 20.02
CA ALA A 552 -30.04 26.54 19.23
C ALA A 552 -29.77 27.64 18.20
N VAL A 553 -29.08 27.27 17.12
CA VAL A 553 -29.24 27.95 15.82
C VAL A 553 -29.43 26.87 14.75
N GLN A 554 -30.53 26.12 14.84
CA GLN A 554 -31.07 25.43 13.65
C GLN A 554 -31.94 26.43 12.90
N GLY A 555 -31.28 27.36 12.22
CA GLY A 555 -31.85 28.07 11.09
C GLY A 555 -31.48 27.29 9.83
N ASN A 556 -32.49 26.76 9.13
CA ASN A 556 -32.36 26.09 7.85
C ASN A 556 -31.51 26.92 6.87
N CYS A 557 -30.24 26.56 6.76
CA CYS A 557 -29.45 26.67 5.55
C CYS A 557 -28.99 25.25 5.26
N THR A 558 -29.41 24.72 4.12
CA THR A 558 -28.89 23.50 3.51
C THR A 558 -27.38 23.65 3.32
N LYS A 559 -26.63 23.35 4.38
CA LYS A 559 -25.20 23.14 4.34
C LYS A 559 -25.03 21.66 4.03
N SER A 560 -24.44 21.36 2.88
CA SER A 560 -23.77 20.10 2.66
C SER A 560 -22.60 20.05 3.66
N GLU A 561 -22.83 19.39 4.80
CA GLU A 561 -21.78 19.01 5.73
C GLU A 561 -20.96 17.92 5.03
N ASP A 562 -19.88 18.33 4.35
CA ASP A 562 -18.74 17.46 4.09
C ASP A 562 -17.97 17.34 5.43
N GLU A 563 -18.57 16.73 6.45
CA GLU A 563 -17.77 16.21 7.58
C GLU A 563 -16.97 15.03 7.02
N GLU A 564 -15.68 15.25 6.76
CA GLU A 564 -14.77 14.16 6.36
C GLU A 564 -14.81 13.07 7.44
N ASP A 565 -14.88 11.80 7.02
CA ASP A 565 -14.89 10.67 7.94
C ASP A 565 -13.71 10.76 8.94
N PRO A 566 -13.92 10.53 10.25
CA PRO A 566 -12.86 10.66 11.26
C PRO A 566 -11.65 9.76 10.97
N ASP A 567 -11.89 8.60 10.35
CA ASP A 567 -10.85 7.66 9.93
C ASP A 567 -9.96 8.24 8.80
N VAL A 568 -10.54 9.06 7.93
CA VAL A 568 -9.83 9.79 6.86
C VAL A 568 -9.04 10.94 7.46
N GLU A 569 -9.61 11.68 8.41
CA GLU A 569 -8.89 12.77 9.11
C GLU A 569 -7.66 12.24 9.86
N GLU A 570 -7.78 11.11 10.56
CA GLU A 570 -6.66 10.42 11.18
C GLU A 570 -5.59 10.01 10.14
N ALA A 571 -6.01 9.39 9.03
CA ALA A 571 -5.08 8.97 7.98
C ALA A 571 -4.38 10.16 7.29
N VAL A 572 -5.06 11.30 7.15
CA VAL A 572 -4.46 12.54 6.66
C VAL A 572 -3.42 13.07 7.63
N ASN A 573 -3.69 13.03 8.94
CA ASN A 573 -2.73 13.43 9.97
C ASN A 573 -1.48 12.51 10.00
N GLU A 574 -1.62 11.22 9.68
CA GLU A 574 -0.48 10.31 9.53
C GLU A 574 0.34 10.55 8.25
N LEU A 575 -0.32 10.99 7.16
CA LEU A 575 0.32 11.23 5.87
C LEU A 575 1.04 12.60 5.82
N ALA A 576 0.48 13.61 6.48
CA ALA A 576 1.02 14.96 6.52
C ALA A 576 2.52 15.08 6.89
N PRO A 577 3.05 14.42 7.96
CA PRO A 577 4.46 14.53 8.29
C PRO A 577 5.38 13.94 7.21
N VAL A 578 4.93 12.91 6.49
CA VAL A 578 5.69 12.32 5.39
C VAL A 578 5.88 13.32 4.25
N LEU A 579 4.83 14.11 3.96
CA LEU A 579 4.84 15.15 2.93
C LEU A 579 5.53 16.44 3.39
N ALA A 580 5.54 16.71 4.70
CA ALA A 580 6.16 17.88 5.30
C ALA A 580 7.64 17.71 5.62
N ASN A 581 8.23 16.55 5.30
CA ASN A 581 9.66 16.32 5.45
C ASN A 581 10.43 17.40 4.68
N GLU A 582 11.21 18.21 5.41
CA GLU A 582 11.83 19.44 4.89
C GLU A 582 13.00 19.18 3.91
N ASP A 583 13.39 17.92 3.71
CA ASP A 583 14.52 17.54 2.86
C ASP A 583 14.02 16.99 1.52
N ASP A 584 13.66 17.92 0.61
CA ASP A 584 13.25 17.66 -0.78
C ASP A 584 14.26 16.82 -1.60
N GLU A 585 15.45 16.55 -1.06
CA GLU A 585 16.52 15.76 -1.66
C GLU A 585 16.82 14.45 -0.91
N SER A 586 16.00 14.05 0.06
CA SER A 586 16.21 12.81 0.81
C SER A 586 16.36 11.59 -0.12
N TYR A 587 15.56 11.54 -1.19
CA TYR A 587 15.62 10.47 -2.19
C TYR A 587 16.93 10.45 -3.01
N LEU A 588 17.69 11.55 -3.03
CA LEU A 588 19.01 11.63 -3.66
C LEU A 588 20.13 11.20 -2.72
N ASN A 589 19.87 11.15 -1.41
CA ASN A 589 20.83 10.74 -0.39
C ASN A 589 20.87 9.21 -0.22
N MET A 590 21.05 8.48 -1.32
CA MET A 590 21.18 7.03 -1.28
C MET A 590 22.60 6.62 -0.87
N SER A 591 22.74 5.71 0.10
CA SER A 591 24.05 5.20 0.55
C SER A 591 24.76 4.36 -0.52
N LEU A 592 24.01 3.90 -1.54
CA LEU A 592 24.42 3.00 -2.61
C LEU A 592 24.89 1.61 -2.17
N GLU A 593 24.82 1.29 -0.87
CA GLU A 593 25.30 0.02 -0.32
C GLU A 593 24.59 -1.19 -0.95
N GLU A 594 23.28 -1.08 -1.17
CA GLU A 594 22.48 -2.14 -1.77
C GLU A 594 22.87 -2.37 -3.23
N GLU A 595 23.02 -1.29 -4.01
CA GLU A 595 23.51 -1.31 -5.38
C GLU A 595 24.90 -1.92 -5.45
N THR A 596 25.81 -1.59 -4.52
CA THR A 596 27.16 -2.18 -4.48
C THR A 596 27.09 -3.70 -4.30
N SER A 597 26.20 -4.17 -3.43
CA SER A 597 26.02 -5.60 -3.17
C SER A 597 25.47 -6.31 -4.40
N ILE A 598 24.51 -5.71 -5.08
CA ILE A 598 23.90 -6.28 -6.29
C ILE A 598 24.93 -6.32 -7.42
N ILE A 599 25.72 -5.26 -7.62
CA ILE A 599 26.80 -5.24 -8.62
C ILE A 599 27.76 -6.40 -8.35
N ALA A 600 28.23 -6.55 -7.10
CA ALA A 600 29.13 -7.64 -6.72
C ALA A 600 28.50 -9.03 -6.95
N GLU A 601 27.25 -9.23 -6.55
CA GLU A 601 26.52 -10.48 -6.76
C GLU A 601 26.44 -10.83 -8.26
N TYR A 602 25.95 -9.93 -9.10
CA TYR A 602 25.78 -10.20 -10.53
C TYR A 602 27.12 -10.31 -11.27
N ARG A 603 28.19 -9.63 -10.81
CA ARG A 603 29.56 -9.87 -11.31
C ARG A 603 30.03 -11.29 -11.02
N THR A 604 29.82 -11.80 -9.80
CA THR A 604 30.19 -13.18 -9.47
C THR A 604 29.39 -14.19 -10.29
N MET A 605 28.11 -13.92 -10.53
CA MET A 605 27.27 -14.75 -11.39
C MET A 605 27.76 -14.75 -12.85
N LEU A 606 28.14 -13.61 -13.41
CA LEU A 606 28.74 -13.52 -14.75
C LEU A 606 30.05 -14.31 -14.87
N LEU A 607 30.93 -14.21 -13.87
CA LEU A 607 32.17 -14.98 -13.82
C LEU A 607 31.88 -16.48 -13.79
N SER A 608 30.88 -16.91 -13.00
CA SER A 608 30.47 -18.32 -12.98
C SER A 608 29.86 -18.81 -14.30
N ALA A 609 29.25 -17.90 -15.07
CA ALA A 609 28.71 -18.18 -16.41
C ALA A 609 29.80 -18.18 -17.51
N GLY A 610 31.07 -17.96 -17.15
CA GLY A 610 32.22 -18.02 -18.06
C GLY A 610 32.54 -16.71 -18.79
N TYR A 611 31.98 -15.58 -18.35
CA TYR A 611 32.34 -14.26 -18.90
C TYR A 611 33.57 -13.71 -18.18
N ASP A 612 34.70 -13.65 -18.89
CA ASP A 612 35.98 -13.15 -18.36
C ASP A 612 36.25 -11.75 -18.95
N SER A 613 36.10 -10.71 -18.12
CA SER A 613 36.28 -9.30 -18.52
C SER A 613 37.67 -8.97 -19.08
N ARG A 614 38.67 -9.82 -18.80
CA ARG A 614 40.05 -9.71 -19.29
C ARG A 614 40.22 -10.11 -20.76
N SER A 615 39.23 -10.74 -21.38
CA SER A 615 39.33 -11.21 -22.78
C SER A 615 38.99 -10.12 -23.82
N ASP A 616 38.25 -9.09 -23.43
CA ASP A 616 37.78 -8.03 -24.34
C ASP A 616 38.67 -6.77 -24.36
N SER A 617 39.55 -6.56 -23.37
CA SER A 617 40.54 -5.47 -23.40
C SER A 617 41.66 -5.68 -24.44
N PHE A 618 41.68 -6.82 -25.13
CA PHE A 618 42.57 -7.10 -26.27
C PHE A 618 41.91 -6.94 -27.64
N LYS A 619 40.64 -6.51 -27.71
CA LYS A 619 39.95 -6.14 -28.95
C LYS A 619 39.38 -4.74 -28.85
N SER A 620 40.26 -3.75 -28.83
CA SER A 620 39.94 -2.35 -29.12
C SER A 620 41.08 -1.77 -29.94
#